data_AF-A0A959JB77-F1
#
_entry.id   AF-A0A959JB77-F1
#
_cell.length_a   1.000
_cell.length_b   1.000
_cell.length_c   1.000
_cell.angle_alpha   90.00
_cell.angle_beta   90.00
_cell.angle_gamma   90.00
#
_symmetry.space_group_name_H-M   'P 1'
#
loop_
_entity.id
_entity.type
_entity.pdbx_description
1 polymer ?
#
loop_
_entity_poly.entity_id
_entity_poly.type
_entity_poly.pdbx_seq_one_letter_code
_entity_poly.pdbx_strand_id
1 'polypeptide(L)'
;MDFNPNNPIVQYCLEGMTREDQGNPEEASRIYRQAWEEASNDFEQFLAAYYIARLQEDPSGQLQWLTTAVQHAQNTNTLSANSALPNLYRKMATCHNALQEPEQASRYEALADQTANQLADAGPFYHGTKANLQVGDQLTAGYRSNYRSEITMNHIYFTALIHGAGLAAELAAGEAPPRVYLVEPTGPFENDPNVT
;
A
#
# COMPACT_ATOMS: atom_id res chain seq x y z
N MET A 1 -15.08 -1.21 -2.38
CA MET A 1 -15.56 -0.02 -1.67
C MET A 1 -14.50 1.01 -1.92
N ASP A 2 -14.83 2.04 -2.67
CA ASP A 2 -13.86 3.07 -3.04
C ASP A 2 -13.56 3.94 -1.83
N PHE A 3 -12.31 4.38 -1.69
CA PHE A 3 -11.89 5.30 -0.64
C PHE A 3 -12.85 6.50 -0.55
N ASN A 4 -13.53 6.65 0.58
CA ASN A 4 -14.42 7.77 0.84
C ASN A 4 -13.78 8.70 1.88
N PRO A 5 -13.24 9.86 1.48
CA PRO A 5 -12.60 10.80 2.41
C PRO A 5 -13.59 11.43 3.43
N ASN A 6 -14.89 11.27 3.21
CA ASN A 6 -15.93 11.70 4.16
C ASN A 6 -16.31 10.60 5.17
N ASN A 7 -15.70 9.41 5.10
CA ASN A 7 -15.91 8.37 6.11
C ASN A 7 -15.25 8.80 7.43
N PRO A 8 -15.98 8.86 8.56
CA PRO A 8 -15.43 9.27 9.85
C PRO A 8 -14.22 8.45 10.31
N ILE A 9 -14.23 7.14 10.06
CA ILE A 9 -13.13 6.23 10.42
C ILE A 9 -11.89 6.51 9.58
N VAL A 10 -12.06 6.80 8.29
CA VAL A 10 -10.94 7.24 7.43
C VAL A 10 -10.35 8.55 7.95
N GLN A 11 -11.17 9.49 8.41
CA GLN A 11 -10.69 10.75 8.99
C GLN A 11 -9.91 10.53 10.30
N TYR A 12 -10.39 9.64 11.17
CA TYR A 12 -9.63 9.24 12.36
C TYR A 12 -8.28 8.61 12.00
N CYS A 13 -8.23 7.74 10.99
CA CYS A 13 -6.97 7.15 10.53
C CYS A 13 -5.99 8.22 10.03
N LEU A 14 -6.45 9.19 9.23
CA LEU A 14 -5.63 10.30 8.73
C LEU A 14 -5.15 11.23 9.87
N GLU A 15 -5.99 11.50 10.86
CA GLU A 15 -5.60 12.28 12.02
C GLU A 15 -4.54 11.54 12.84
N GLY A 16 -4.73 10.24 13.10
CA GLY A 16 -3.76 9.43 13.83
C GLY A 16 -2.40 9.38 13.13
N MET A 17 -2.37 9.28 11.79
CA MET A 17 -1.11 9.35 11.02
C MET A 17 -0.41 10.70 11.21
N THR A 18 -1.19 11.78 11.23
CA THR A 18 -0.66 13.12 11.49
C THR A 18 -0.05 13.22 12.89
N ARG A 19 -0.64 12.55 13.89
CA ARG A 19 -0.08 12.50 15.25
C ARG A 19 1.19 11.65 15.31
N GLU A 20 1.25 10.52 14.60
CA GLU A 20 2.48 9.72 14.46
C GLU A 20 3.62 10.57 13.87
N ASP A 21 3.36 11.31 12.79
CA ASP A 21 4.34 12.18 12.12
C ASP A 21 4.82 13.33 13.02
N GLN A 22 3.98 13.77 13.97
CA GLN A 22 4.32 14.77 14.99
C GLN A 22 5.05 14.18 16.21
N GLY A 23 5.30 12.87 16.23
CA GLY A 23 5.97 12.19 17.34
C GLY A 23 5.07 11.91 18.54
N ASN A 24 3.74 11.85 18.34
CA ASN A 24 2.74 11.64 19.39
C ASN A 24 2.02 10.27 19.24
N PRO A 25 2.71 9.13 19.39
CA PRO A 25 2.14 7.81 19.17
C PRO A 25 1.04 7.43 20.18
N GLU A 26 1.08 7.96 21.40
CA GLU A 26 0.04 7.71 22.41
C GLU A 26 -1.30 8.33 22.00
N GLU A 27 -1.28 9.54 21.43
CA GLU A 27 -2.48 10.22 20.94
C GLU A 27 -3.03 9.51 19.70
N ALA A 28 -2.14 9.12 18.76
CA ALA A 28 -2.51 8.28 17.61
C ALA A 28 -3.19 6.97 18.07
N SER A 29 -2.64 6.32 19.10
CA SER A 29 -3.20 5.09 19.66
C SER A 29 -4.61 5.27 20.21
N ARG A 30 -4.89 6.41 20.85
CA ARG A 30 -6.24 6.72 21.34
C ARG A 30 -7.21 6.93 20.18
N ILE A 31 -6.79 7.65 19.15
CA ILE A 31 -7.61 7.92 17.95
C ILE A 31 -7.95 6.61 17.24
N TYR A 32 -6.97 5.72 17.04
CA TYR A 32 -7.22 4.43 16.37
C TYR A 32 -8.14 3.50 17.18
N ARG A 33 -8.05 3.51 18.51
CA ARG A 33 -8.99 2.76 19.36
C ARG A 33 -10.40 3.31 19.26
N GLN A 34 -10.57 4.63 19.25
CA GLN A 34 -11.87 5.24 19.03
C GLN A 34 -12.43 4.84 17.65
N ALA A 35 -11.59 4.88 16.61
CA ALA A 35 -11.97 4.45 15.27
C ALA A 35 -12.45 2.99 15.24
N TRP A 36 -11.82 2.10 16.03
CA TRP A 36 -12.24 0.71 16.16
C TRP A 36 -13.58 0.56 16.89
N GLU A 37 -13.81 1.32 17.96
CA GLU A 37 -15.07 1.28 18.73
C GLU A 37 -16.26 1.80 17.91
N GLU A 38 -16.04 2.79 17.04
CA GLU A 38 -17.07 3.41 16.20
C GLU A 38 -17.26 2.71 14.84
N ALA A 39 -16.36 1.79 14.47
CA ALA A 39 -16.42 1.08 13.20
C ALA A 39 -17.69 0.23 13.08
N SER A 40 -18.40 0.41 11.97
CA SER A 40 -19.73 -0.14 11.73
C SER A 40 -19.77 -1.25 10.66
N ASN A 41 -18.68 -1.43 9.93
CA ASN A 41 -18.57 -2.39 8.83
C ASN A 41 -17.14 -2.96 8.73
N ASP A 42 -16.99 -4.07 7.98
CA ASP A 42 -15.71 -4.76 7.84
C ASP A 42 -14.59 -3.87 7.26
N PHE A 43 -14.90 -2.92 6.37
CA PHE A 43 -13.87 -2.02 5.83
C PHE A 43 -13.33 -1.08 6.90
N GLU A 44 -14.21 -0.49 7.70
CA GLU A 44 -13.85 0.36 8.83
C GLU A 44 -13.07 -0.40 9.91
N GLN A 45 -13.52 -1.61 10.24
CA GLN A 45 -12.85 -2.49 11.19
C GLN A 45 -11.46 -2.91 10.69
N PHE A 46 -11.34 -3.24 9.41
CA PHE A 46 -10.05 -3.51 8.77
C PHE A 46 -9.08 -2.34 8.94
N LEU A 47 -9.49 -1.12 8.58
CA LEU A 47 -8.64 0.07 8.68
C LEU A 47 -8.20 0.32 10.13
N ALA A 48 -9.15 0.36 11.06
CA ALA A 48 -8.83 0.63 12.46
C ALA A 48 -7.90 -0.45 13.05
N ALA A 49 -8.16 -1.73 12.80
CA ALA A 49 -7.30 -2.83 13.25
C ALA A 49 -5.88 -2.72 12.67
N TYR A 50 -5.74 -2.37 11.39
CA TYR A 50 -4.44 -2.20 10.74
C TYR A 50 -3.60 -1.10 11.42
N TYR A 51 -4.20 0.06 11.70
CA TYR A 51 -3.48 1.15 12.36
C TYR A 51 -3.17 0.87 13.84
N ILE A 52 -4.06 0.16 14.55
CA ILE A 52 -3.75 -0.30 15.91
C ILE A 52 -2.56 -1.27 15.90
N ALA A 53 -2.49 -2.19 14.94
CA ALA A 53 -1.40 -3.15 14.81
C ALA A 53 -0.03 -2.47 14.62
N ARG A 54 0.00 -1.36 13.87
CA ARG A 54 1.24 -0.59 13.62
C ARG A 54 1.85 -0.01 14.87
N LEU A 55 1.04 0.31 15.88
CA LEU A 55 1.50 0.91 17.13
C LEU A 55 1.79 -0.12 18.23
N GLN A 56 1.59 -1.42 17.98
CA GLN A 56 1.95 -2.45 18.97
C GLN A 56 3.47 -2.60 19.04
N GLU A 57 4.01 -2.53 20.25
CA GLU A 57 5.44 -2.74 20.51
C GLU A 57 5.80 -4.23 20.58
N ASP A 58 4.86 -5.07 21.00
CA ASP A 58 5.08 -6.50 21.16
C ASP A 58 4.61 -7.27 19.90
N PRO A 59 5.40 -8.25 19.42
CA PRO A 59 5.04 -9.01 18.22
C PRO A 59 3.73 -9.81 18.35
N SER A 60 3.34 -10.22 19.56
CA SER A 60 2.12 -11.01 19.76
C SER A 60 0.87 -10.16 19.62
N GLY A 61 0.83 -8.99 20.25
CA GLY A 61 -0.21 -7.99 20.11
C GLY A 61 -0.31 -7.48 18.68
N GLN A 62 0.83 -7.23 18.03
CA GLN A 62 0.85 -6.87 16.61
C GLN A 62 0.21 -7.96 15.74
N LEU A 63 0.58 -9.23 15.96
CA LEU A 63 0.03 -10.35 15.22
C LEU A 63 -1.48 -10.53 15.42
N GLN A 64 -1.99 -10.33 16.65
CA GLN A 64 -3.42 -10.39 16.94
C GLN A 64 -4.21 -9.35 16.14
N TRP A 65 -3.74 -8.10 16.12
CA TRP A 65 -4.39 -7.03 15.37
C TRP A 65 -4.23 -7.20 13.85
N LEU A 66 -3.09 -7.68 13.36
CA LEU A 66 -2.92 -8.02 11.94
C LEU A 66 -3.86 -9.15 11.50
N THR A 67 -4.03 -10.17 12.34
CA THR A 67 -4.99 -11.27 12.07
C THR A 67 -6.41 -10.74 11.97
N THR A 68 -6.79 -9.84 12.89
CA THR A 68 -8.09 -9.17 12.89
C THR A 68 -8.29 -8.33 11.62
N ALA A 69 -7.28 -7.56 11.22
CA ALA A 69 -7.32 -6.76 10.00
C ALA A 69 -7.49 -7.64 8.75
N VAL A 70 -6.74 -8.75 8.64
CA VAL A 70 -6.86 -9.70 7.52
C VAL A 70 -8.27 -10.28 7.44
N GLN A 71 -8.84 -10.71 8.57
CA GLN A 71 -10.18 -11.30 8.60
C GLN A 71 -11.24 -10.34 8.05
N HIS A 72 -11.22 -9.09 8.50
CA HIS A 72 -12.14 -8.07 8.02
C HIS A 72 -11.88 -7.69 6.56
N ALA A 73 -10.62 -7.56 6.13
CA ALA A 73 -10.28 -7.30 4.74
C ALA A 73 -10.89 -8.36 3.81
N GLN A 74 -10.72 -9.64 4.15
CA GLN A 74 -11.30 -10.76 3.39
C GLN A 74 -12.83 -10.74 3.38
N ASN A 75 -13.47 -10.37 4.50
CA ASN A 75 -14.94 -10.26 4.57
C ASN A 75 -15.50 -9.16 3.66
N THR A 76 -14.77 -8.05 3.46
CA THR A 76 -15.23 -7.02 2.52
C THR A 76 -15.34 -7.55 1.09
N ASN A 77 -14.49 -8.53 0.73
CA ASN A 77 -14.36 -9.11 -0.60
C ASN A 77 -14.16 -8.05 -1.71
N THR A 78 -13.45 -6.97 -1.40
CA THR A 78 -13.17 -5.89 -2.35
C THR A 78 -11.73 -5.94 -2.83
N LEU A 79 -11.49 -5.60 -4.10
CA LEU A 79 -10.14 -5.58 -4.67
C LEU A 79 -9.19 -4.65 -3.89
N SER A 80 -9.69 -3.48 -3.46
CA SER A 80 -8.92 -2.49 -2.69
C SER A 80 -8.51 -2.98 -1.29
N ALA A 81 -9.38 -3.68 -0.57
CA ALA A 81 -8.98 -4.27 0.72
C ALA A 81 -8.07 -5.49 0.52
N ASN A 82 -8.34 -6.29 -0.51
CA ASN A 82 -7.55 -7.48 -0.82
C ASN A 82 -6.13 -7.15 -1.30
N SER A 83 -5.93 -6.00 -1.96
CA SER A 83 -4.60 -5.55 -2.38
C SER A 83 -3.63 -5.30 -1.22
N ALA A 84 -4.16 -5.06 -0.01
CA ALA A 84 -3.36 -4.94 1.21
C ALA A 84 -2.87 -6.30 1.76
N LEU A 85 -3.55 -7.42 1.43
CA LEU A 85 -3.31 -8.73 2.03
C LEU A 85 -1.85 -9.22 1.92
N PRO A 86 -1.16 -9.12 0.77
CA PRO A 86 0.24 -9.57 0.68
C PRO A 86 1.14 -8.88 1.71
N ASN A 87 0.97 -7.56 1.89
CA ASN A 87 1.75 -6.80 2.84
C ASN A 87 1.40 -7.14 4.30
N LEU A 88 0.12 -7.40 4.59
CA LEU A 88 -0.29 -7.86 5.92
C LEU A 88 0.33 -9.22 6.24
N TYR A 89 0.31 -10.17 5.30
CA TYR A 89 0.93 -11.49 5.49
C TYR A 89 2.45 -11.40 5.70
N ARG A 90 3.17 -10.54 4.97
CA ARG A 90 4.61 -10.31 5.22
C ARG A 90 4.87 -9.74 6.61
N LYS A 91 4.02 -8.83 7.10
CA LYS A 91 4.12 -8.31 8.48
C LYS A 91 3.86 -9.41 9.50
N MET A 92 2.86 -10.26 9.27
CA MET A 92 2.59 -11.42 10.14
C MET A 92 3.78 -12.39 10.16
N ALA A 93 4.41 -12.66 9.00
CA ALA A 93 5.64 -13.45 8.94
C ALA A 93 6.78 -12.83 9.75
N THR A 94 6.93 -11.51 9.69
CA THR A 94 7.90 -10.77 10.52
C THR A 94 7.60 -10.95 12.01
N CYS A 95 6.34 -10.86 12.43
CA CYS A 95 5.95 -11.13 13.82
C CYS A 95 6.28 -12.56 14.24
N HIS A 96 5.96 -13.57 13.42
CA HIS A 96 6.28 -14.97 13.71
C HIS A 96 7.79 -15.22 13.80
N ASN A 97 8.61 -14.60 12.96
CA ASN A 97 10.06 -14.65 13.09
C ASN A 97 10.53 -14.06 14.43
N ALA A 98 9.98 -12.91 14.84
CA ALA A 98 10.29 -12.31 16.14
C ALA A 98 9.86 -13.17 17.33
N LEU A 99 8.78 -13.95 17.17
CA LEU A 99 8.29 -14.93 18.14
C LEU A 99 9.03 -16.28 18.10
N GLN A 100 10.04 -16.42 17.22
CA GLN A 100 10.81 -17.66 17.01
C GLN A 100 9.95 -18.83 16.48
N GLU A 101 8.98 -18.52 15.62
CA GLU A 101 8.08 -19.48 14.98
C GLU A 101 8.33 -19.57 13.45
N PRO A 102 9.48 -20.11 13.01
CA PRO A 102 9.95 -20.01 11.62
C PRO A 102 9.05 -20.74 10.62
N GLU A 103 8.37 -21.83 11.03
CA GLU A 103 7.43 -22.54 10.16
C GLU A 103 6.23 -21.66 9.79
N GLN A 104 5.70 -20.91 10.75
CA GLN A 104 4.59 -19.99 10.49
C GLN A 104 5.05 -18.78 9.67
N ALA A 105 6.24 -18.26 9.96
CA ALA A 105 6.82 -17.18 9.15
C ALA A 105 6.91 -17.58 7.68
N SER A 106 7.47 -18.75 7.39
CA SER A 106 7.62 -19.30 6.04
C SER A 106 6.26 -19.49 5.36
N ARG A 107 5.25 -19.94 6.11
CA ARG A 107 3.88 -20.11 5.60
C ARG A 107 3.25 -18.79 5.21
N TYR A 108 3.40 -17.74 6.03
CA TYR A 108 2.84 -16.42 5.72
C TYR A 108 3.60 -15.71 4.59
N GLU A 109 4.90 -15.93 4.45
CA GLU A 109 5.66 -15.47 3.26
C GLU A 109 5.12 -16.11 1.99
N ALA A 110 4.95 -17.44 1.97
CA ALA A 110 4.38 -18.13 0.82
C ALA A 110 2.96 -17.67 0.49
N LEU A 111 2.13 -17.41 1.51
CA LEU A 111 0.77 -16.89 1.32
C LEU A 111 0.77 -15.46 0.77
N ALA A 112 1.71 -14.62 1.21
CA ALA A 112 1.90 -13.28 0.67
C ALA A 112 2.21 -13.32 -0.82
N ASP A 113 3.18 -14.16 -1.22
CA ASP A 113 3.61 -14.26 -2.62
C ASP A 113 2.50 -14.85 -3.50
N GLN A 114 1.78 -15.87 -3.01
CA GLN A 114 0.63 -16.43 -3.71
C GLN A 114 -0.46 -15.38 -3.93
N THR A 115 -0.78 -14.61 -2.89
CA THR A 115 -1.84 -13.59 -2.95
C THR A 115 -1.43 -12.43 -3.85
N ALA A 116 -0.17 -12.00 -3.79
CA ALA A 116 0.38 -10.97 -4.68
C ALA A 116 0.28 -11.38 -6.15
N ASN A 117 0.66 -12.62 -6.47
CA ASN A 117 0.58 -13.14 -7.84
C ASN A 117 -0.87 -13.24 -8.36
N GLN A 118 -1.84 -13.53 -7.49
CA GLN A 118 -3.26 -13.58 -7.87
C GLN A 118 -3.86 -12.20 -8.12
N LEU A 119 -3.35 -11.16 -7.43
CA LEU A 119 -3.84 -9.79 -7.51
C LEU A 119 -3.03 -8.92 -8.47
N ALA A 120 -1.93 -9.43 -9.02
CA ALA A 120 -1.14 -8.72 -10.00
C ALA A 120 -1.98 -8.48 -11.26
N ASP A 121 -2.04 -7.22 -11.69
CA ASP A 121 -2.67 -6.90 -12.97
C ASP A 121 -1.96 -7.65 -14.10
N ALA A 122 -2.72 -8.19 -15.05
CA ALA A 122 -2.15 -8.87 -16.22
C ALA A 122 -1.58 -7.87 -17.25
N GLY A 123 -1.66 -6.57 -16.99
CA GLY A 123 -1.44 -5.52 -17.97
C GLY A 123 -2.55 -5.48 -19.05
N PRO A 124 -2.31 -4.81 -20.19
CA PRO A 124 -1.08 -4.10 -20.55
C PRO A 124 -0.73 -2.98 -19.56
N PHE A 125 0.57 -2.73 -19.36
CA PHE A 125 1.04 -1.71 -18.42
C PHE A 125 1.45 -0.43 -19.12
N TYR A 126 1.22 0.69 -18.44
CA TYR A 126 1.46 2.02 -18.96
C TYR A 126 2.30 2.85 -17.98
N HIS A 127 3.27 3.58 -18.52
CA HIS A 127 4.06 4.56 -17.78
C HIS A 127 3.81 5.96 -18.32
N GLY A 128 3.38 6.88 -17.44
CA GLY A 128 3.18 8.28 -17.75
C GLY A 128 4.40 9.12 -17.43
N THR A 129 4.90 9.89 -18.39
CA THR A 129 6.07 10.77 -18.19
C THR A 129 6.13 11.89 -19.21
N LYS A 130 6.91 12.93 -18.92
CA LYS A 130 7.29 13.99 -19.88
C LYS A 130 8.58 13.68 -20.63
N ALA A 131 9.29 12.62 -20.26
CA ALA A 131 10.47 12.16 -20.98
C ALA A 131 10.12 11.77 -22.43
N ASN A 132 11.01 12.12 -23.36
CA ASN A 132 10.89 11.75 -24.77
C ASN A 132 11.60 10.41 -25.02
N LEU A 133 10.91 9.32 -24.72
CA LEU A 133 11.41 7.94 -24.83
C LEU A 133 11.15 7.38 -26.23
N GLN A 134 12.01 6.48 -26.67
CA GLN A 134 11.86 5.68 -27.88
C GLN A 134 11.55 4.22 -27.51
N VAL A 135 10.98 3.48 -28.47
CA VAL A 135 10.76 2.04 -28.30
C VAL A 135 12.11 1.34 -28.11
N GLY A 136 12.23 0.55 -27.05
CA GLY A 136 13.47 -0.13 -26.66
C GLY A 136 14.26 0.59 -25.56
N ASP A 137 13.90 1.82 -25.20
CA ASP A 137 14.50 2.51 -24.07
C ASP A 137 14.15 1.79 -22.75
N GLN A 138 15.15 1.66 -21.87
CA GLN A 138 14.96 1.05 -20.55
C GLN A 138 14.66 2.11 -19.49
N LEU A 139 13.57 1.91 -18.76
CA LEU A 139 13.24 2.70 -17.58
C LEU A 139 13.99 2.15 -16.37
N THR A 140 14.73 3.01 -15.68
CA THR A 140 15.49 2.65 -14.48
C THR A 140 15.17 3.59 -13.32
N ALA A 141 15.15 3.06 -12.10
CA ALA A 141 15.03 3.87 -10.90
C ALA A 141 16.30 4.74 -10.67
N GLY A 142 16.24 5.67 -9.72
CA GLY A 142 17.36 6.55 -9.37
C GLY A 142 17.19 8.01 -9.82
N TYR A 143 16.04 8.36 -10.40
CA TYR A 143 15.70 9.73 -10.75
C TYR A 143 15.00 10.46 -9.59
N ARG A 144 15.04 11.80 -9.60
CA ARG A 144 14.33 12.61 -8.59
C ARG A 144 12.82 12.44 -8.71
N SER A 145 12.12 12.52 -7.59
CA SER A 145 10.66 12.49 -7.53
C SER A 145 10.05 13.66 -8.29
N ASN A 146 8.90 13.41 -8.93
CA ASN A 146 8.08 14.45 -9.55
C ASN A 146 7.40 15.38 -8.52
N TYR A 147 7.29 14.95 -7.25
CA TYR A 147 6.56 15.68 -6.21
C TYR A 147 7.48 16.36 -5.20
N ARG A 148 8.63 15.75 -4.88
CA ARG A 148 9.60 16.27 -3.90
C ARG A 148 11.01 16.16 -4.43
N SER A 149 11.60 17.30 -4.78
CA SER A 149 12.90 17.35 -5.48
C SER A 149 14.07 16.75 -4.68
N GLU A 150 13.94 16.67 -3.35
CA GLU A 150 14.93 16.08 -2.46
C GLU A 150 14.92 14.55 -2.44
N ILE A 151 13.87 13.90 -2.97
CA ILE A 151 13.70 12.45 -2.92
C ILE A 151 14.18 11.81 -4.22
N THR A 152 15.05 10.81 -4.12
CA THR A 152 15.39 9.90 -5.22
C THR A 152 14.43 8.71 -5.20
N MET A 153 13.79 8.43 -6.34
CA MET A 153 12.85 7.33 -6.48
C MET A 153 13.59 6.02 -6.67
N ASN A 154 13.30 5.02 -5.83
CA ASN A 154 13.89 3.67 -5.91
C ASN A 154 13.07 2.70 -6.77
N HIS A 155 11.92 3.13 -7.30
CA HIS A 155 11.00 2.30 -8.06
C HIS A 155 10.56 3.02 -9.34
N ILE A 156 10.21 2.22 -10.35
CA ILE A 156 9.50 2.69 -11.55
C ILE A 156 8.02 2.41 -11.35
N TYR A 157 7.21 3.45 -11.49
CA TYR A 157 5.76 3.39 -11.37
C TYR A 157 5.11 3.17 -12.73
N PHE A 158 4.24 2.18 -12.81
CA PHE A 158 3.40 1.93 -13.97
C PHE A 158 2.03 1.42 -13.51
N THR A 159 1.05 1.39 -14.40
CA THR A 159 -0.33 1.01 -14.08
C THR A 159 -0.98 0.27 -15.23
N ALA A 160 -1.92 -0.62 -14.95
CA ALA A 160 -2.77 -1.23 -15.99
C ALA A 160 -3.87 -0.27 -16.49
N LEU A 161 -4.05 0.89 -15.84
CA LEU A 161 -5.04 1.89 -16.21
C LEU A 161 -4.43 2.99 -17.08
N ILE A 162 -4.74 2.98 -18.38
CA ILE A 162 -4.22 3.98 -19.33
C ILE A 162 -4.48 5.43 -18.91
N HIS A 163 -5.65 5.71 -18.32
CA HIS A 163 -5.99 7.05 -17.81
C HIS A 163 -5.18 7.42 -16.57
N GLY A 164 -4.84 6.45 -15.71
CA GLY A 164 -3.96 6.65 -14.57
C GLY A 164 -2.55 7.04 -15.01
N ALA A 165 -2.02 6.38 -16.04
CA ALA A 165 -0.76 6.77 -16.66
C ALA A 165 -0.84 8.17 -17.30
N GLY A 166 -1.96 8.51 -17.95
CA GLY A 166 -2.18 9.86 -18.48
C GLY A 166 -2.08 10.94 -17.40
N LEU A 167 -2.77 10.75 -16.27
CA LEU A 167 -2.70 11.67 -15.13
C LEU A 167 -1.27 11.79 -14.58
N ALA A 168 -0.57 10.66 -14.42
CA ALA A 168 0.82 10.67 -13.97
C ALA A 168 1.76 11.46 -14.91
N ALA A 169 1.53 11.38 -16.23
CA ALA A 169 2.30 12.14 -17.22
C ALA A 169 2.09 13.66 -17.10
N GLU A 170 0.85 14.09 -16.86
CA GLU A 170 0.51 15.51 -16.66
C GLU A 170 1.19 16.09 -15.41
N LEU A 171 1.20 15.31 -14.33
CA LEU A 171 1.80 15.68 -13.05
C LEU A 171 3.33 15.57 -13.02
N ALA A 172 3.95 14.94 -14.01
CA ALA A 172 5.40 14.78 -14.06
C ALA A 172 6.11 16.15 -14.14
N ALA A 173 7.27 16.26 -13.52
CA ALA A 173 8.04 17.50 -13.50
C ALA A 173 8.61 17.83 -14.89
N GLY A 174 8.72 19.13 -15.21
CA GLY A 174 9.28 19.64 -16.46
C GLY A 174 8.26 20.19 -17.46
N GLU A 175 8.77 20.82 -18.51
CA GLU A 175 8.00 21.59 -19.50
C GLU A 175 7.69 20.81 -20.79
N ALA A 176 8.23 19.60 -20.95
CA ALA A 176 7.98 18.79 -22.14
C ALA A 176 6.53 18.27 -22.17
N PRO A 177 5.97 17.97 -23.36
CA PRO A 177 4.62 17.42 -23.46
C PRO A 177 4.46 16.11 -22.67
N PRO A 178 3.33 15.90 -21.98
CA PRO A 178 3.02 14.63 -21.32
C PRO A 178 2.85 13.51 -22.36
N ARG A 179 3.36 12.32 -22.04
CA ARG A 179 3.31 11.14 -22.90
C ARG A 179 3.01 9.90 -22.07
N VAL A 180 2.29 8.95 -22.68
CA VAL A 180 2.01 7.63 -22.11
C VAL A 180 2.67 6.58 -22.99
N TYR A 181 3.46 5.71 -22.38
CA TYR A 181 4.14 4.61 -23.06
C TYR A 181 3.59 3.27 -22.58
N LEU A 182 3.40 2.33 -23.52
CA LEU A 182 3.22 0.92 -23.20
C LEU A 182 4.58 0.39 -22.71
N VAL A 183 4.58 -0.27 -21.55
CA VAL A 183 5.79 -0.79 -20.92
C VAL A 183 5.62 -2.26 -20.55
N GLU A 184 6.73 -2.97 -20.51
CA GLU A 184 6.79 -4.36 -20.05
C GLU A 184 7.75 -4.42 -18.85
N PRO A 185 7.30 -4.93 -17.69
CA PRO A 185 8.20 -5.14 -16.56
C PRO A 185 9.27 -6.17 -16.90
N THR A 186 10.54 -5.79 -16.80
CA THR A 186 11.68 -6.70 -17.03
C THR A 186 12.14 -7.43 -15.76
N GLY A 187 11.44 -7.24 -14.65
CA GLY A 187 11.75 -7.81 -13.33
C GLY A 187 10.49 -7.94 -12.48
N PRO A 188 10.60 -8.43 -11.24
CA PRO A 188 9.46 -8.55 -10.34
C PRO A 188 8.86 -7.16 -10.07
N PHE A 189 7.55 -7.12 -9.89
CA PHE A 189 6.81 -5.91 -9.53
C PHE A 189 5.76 -6.23 -8.48
N GLU A 190 5.32 -5.19 -7.78
CA GLU A 190 4.27 -5.27 -6.77
C GLU A 190 3.37 -4.02 -6.85
N ASN A 191 2.15 -4.14 -6.34
CA ASN A 191 1.27 -2.98 -6.20
C ASN A 191 1.81 -2.07 -5.10
N ASP A 192 1.94 -0.77 -5.38
CA ASP A 192 2.33 0.19 -4.34
C ASP A 192 1.15 0.36 -3.35
N PRO A 193 1.36 0.09 -2.05
CA PRO A 193 0.30 0.16 -1.05
C PRO A 193 -0.26 1.58 -0.82
N ASN A 194 0.41 2.63 -1.30
CA ASN A 194 0.03 4.02 -1.12
C ASN A 194 -0.83 4.59 -2.26
N VAL A 195 -0.99 3.85 -3.36
CA VAL A 195 -1.74 4.25 -4.55
C VAL A 195 -2.59 3.06 -5.03
N THR A 196 -3.60 2.72 -4.23
CA THR A 196 -4.60 1.69 -4.52
C THR A 196 -5.97 2.26 -4.85
#